data_AF-A0A2W6W4C4-F1
#
_entry.id   AF-A0A2W6W4C4-F1
#
_cell.length_a   1.000
_cell.length_b   1.000
_cell.length_c   1.000
_cell.angle_alpha   90.00
_cell.angle_beta   90.00
_cell.angle_gamma   90.00
#
_symmetry.space_group_name_H-M   'P 1'
#
loop_
_entity.id
_entity.type
_entity.pdbx_description
1 polymer ?
#
loop_
_entity_poly.entity_id
_entity_poly.type
_entity_poly.pdbx_seq_one_letter_code
_entity_poly.pdbx_strand_id
1 'polypeptide(L)'
;MNATLPASIGLGGDGDEILAIHDVERAFGVELDKDNAPNWHTAGDVFSSLRKALPGGTSDDSELWARFIKVLTQQTGVDPKTIERESPCSRNLDLGRISRMPLL
;
A
#
# COMPACT_ATOMS: atom_id res chain seq x y z
N MET A 1 -7.57 -28.78 6.43
CA MET A 1 -7.07 -27.49 6.97
C MET A 1 -7.00 -26.55 5.79
N ASN A 2 -7.98 -25.67 5.65
CA ASN A 2 -8.19 -24.89 4.44
C ASN A 2 -7.53 -23.55 4.73
N ALA A 3 -6.24 -23.44 4.43
CA ALA A 3 -5.53 -22.18 4.57
C ALA A 3 -6.06 -21.23 3.49
N THR A 4 -7.06 -20.41 3.85
CA THR A 4 -7.47 -19.27 3.03
C THR A 4 -6.24 -18.38 2.93
N LEU A 5 -5.60 -18.37 1.75
CA LEU A 5 -4.50 -17.44 1.50
C LEU A 5 -5.06 -16.01 1.66
N PRO A 6 -4.37 -15.12 2.37
CA PRO A 6 -4.82 -13.74 2.51
C PRO A 6 -5.01 -13.13 1.13
N ALA A 7 -6.10 -12.37 0.97
CA ALA A 7 -6.43 -11.72 -0.30
C ALA A 7 -5.24 -10.85 -0.72
N SER A 8 -4.74 -11.09 -1.94
CA SER A 8 -3.69 -10.26 -2.51
C SER A 8 -4.30 -8.92 -2.91
N ILE A 9 -3.57 -7.83 -2.67
CA ILE A 9 -4.09 -6.47 -2.95
C ILE A 9 -4.29 -6.25 -4.45
N GLY A 10 -3.68 -7.06 -5.30
CA GLY A 10 -3.88 -6.99 -6.75
C GLY A 10 -3.01 -5.92 -7.40
N LEU A 11 -1.86 -5.58 -6.80
CA LEU A 11 -0.86 -4.65 -7.36
C LEU A 11 -0.03 -5.38 -8.44
N GLY A 12 -0.72 -5.78 -9.51
CA GLY A 12 -0.32 -6.82 -10.44
C GLY A 12 0.39 -6.35 -11.70
N GLY A 13 1.08 -5.21 -11.69
CA GLY A 13 1.96 -4.80 -12.79
C GLY A 13 1.25 -4.21 -14.01
N ASP A 14 -0.06 -4.01 -13.93
CA ASP A 14 -0.87 -3.29 -14.93
C ASP A 14 -0.77 -1.77 -14.78
N GLY A 15 -0.19 -1.28 -13.69
CA GLY A 15 0.04 0.15 -13.43
C GLY A 15 -0.98 0.77 -12.48
N ASP A 16 -1.98 0.00 -12.03
CA ASP A 16 -2.91 0.44 -10.99
C ASP A 16 -2.21 0.54 -9.63
N GLU A 17 -1.10 -0.19 -9.44
CA GLU A 17 -0.29 -0.09 -8.23
C GLU A 17 0.33 1.28 -8.00
N ILE A 18 0.67 1.96 -9.08
CA ILE A 18 1.25 3.30 -9.06
C ILE A 18 0.17 4.33 -8.66
N LEU A 19 -1.03 4.20 -9.22
CA LEU A 19 -2.16 5.08 -8.92
C LEU A 19 -2.62 4.89 -7.47
N ALA A 20 -2.64 3.65 -6.98
CA ALA A 20 -3.00 3.34 -5.60
C ALA A 20 -2.04 3.98 -4.59
N ILE A 21 -0.73 3.90 -4.83
CA ILE A 21 0.30 4.53 -3.99
C ILE A 21 0.21 6.06 -4.05
N HIS A 22 0.01 6.64 -5.23
CA HIS A 22 -0.15 8.08 -5.38
C HIS A 22 -1.43 8.60 -4.69
N ASP A 23 -2.53 7.86 -4.75
CA ASP A 23 -3.76 8.21 -4.03
C ASP A 23 -3.58 8.14 -2.51
N VAL A 24 -2.77 7.19 -2.01
CA VAL A 24 -2.37 7.15 -0.60
C VAL A 24 -1.54 8.40 -0.25
N GLU A 25 -0.50 8.71 -1.00
CA GLU A 25 0.32 9.92 -0.79
C GLU A 25 -0.55 11.18 -0.72
N ARG A 26 -1.46 11.35 -1.69
CA ARG A 26 -2.39 12.47 -1.75
C ARG A 26 -3.41 12.49 -0.61
N ALA A 27 -3.94 11.34 -0.23
CA ALA A 27 -4.96 11.23 0.82
C ALA A 27 -4.41 11.49 2.22
N PHE A 28 -3.12 11.21 2.43
CA PHE A 28 -2.42 11.42 3.69
C PHE A 28 -1.54 12.67 3.69
N GLY A 29 -1.35 13.32 2.53
CA GLY A 29 -0.53 14.52 2.39
C GLY A 29 0.95 14.26 2.68
N VAL A 30 1.42 13.07 2.34
CA VAL A 30 2.80 12.63 2.56
C VAL A 30 3.41 12.11 1.28
N GLU A 31 4.73 12.06 1.25
CA GLU A 31 5.49 11.36 0.23
C GLU A 31 6.04 10.07 0.83
N LEU A 32 5.72 8.94 0.21
CA LEU A 32 6.23 7.65 0.65
C LEU A 32 7.66 7.48 0.15
N ASP A 33 8.50 6.86 0.97
CA ASP A 33 9.86 6.50 0.59
C ASP A 33 9.84 5.40 -0.49
N LYS A 34 9.82 5.82 -1.75
CA LYS A 34 9.80 4.96 -2.93
C LYS A 34 11.13 4.23 -3.17
N ASP A 35 12.23 4.67 -2.54
CA ASP A 35 13.48 3.90 -2.50
C ASP A 35 13.34 2.65 -1.63
N ASN A 36 12.42 2.65 -0.67
CA ASN A 36 12.06 1.48 0.14
C ASN A 36 11.00 0.58 -0.55
N ALA A 37 10.48 0.96 -1.72
CA ALA A 37 9.49 0.17 -2.45
C ALA A 37 9.93 -1.27 -2.73
N PRO A 38 11.22 -1.58 -3.02
CA PRO A 38 11.69 -2.96 -3.18
C PRO A 38 11.42 -3.89 -2.00
N ASN A 39 11.22 -3.33 -0.81
CA ASN A 39 10.94 -4.07 0.42
C ASN A 39 9.42 -4.15 0.73
N TRP A 40 8.55 -3.62 -0.14
CA TRP A 40 7.09 -3.65 0.04
C TRP A 40 6.48 -4.97 -0.45
N HIS A 41 6.64 -6.03 0.35
CA HIS A 41 6.11 -7.36 0.02
C HIS A 41 4.64 -7.50 0.41
N THR A 42 4.21 -6.78 1.44
CA THR A 42 2.89 -6.86 2.03
C THR A 42 2.25 -5.48 2.19
N ALA A 43 0.94 -5.48 2.39
CA ALA A 43 0.17 -4.31 2.79
C ALA A 43 0.76 -3.59 4.03
N GLY A 44 1.27 -4.39 4.96
CA GLY A 44 1.92 -3.90 6.18
C GLY A 44 3.24 -3.17 5.94
N ASP A 45 3.99 -3.53 4.89
CA ASP A 45 5.26 -2.88 4.55
C ASP A 45 5.04 -1.47 3.99
N VAL A 46 4.03 -1.33 3.14
CA VAL A 46 3.58 -0.03 2.61
C VAL A 46 3.06 0.84 3.75
N PHE A 47 2.21 0.28 4.61
CA PHE A 47 1.68 0.99 5.78
C PHE A 47 2.78 1.42 6.75
N SER A 48 3.80 0.59 6.95
CA SER A 48 4.96 0.94 7.77
C SER A 48 5.74 2.13 7.18
N SER A 49 5.81 2.21 5.85
CA SER A 49 6.43 3.34 5.15
C SER A 49 5.57 4.60 5.27
N LEU A 50 4.23 4.47 5.19
CA LEU A 50 3.29 5.57 5.46
C LEU A 50 3.45 6.13 6.87
N ARG A 51 3.56 5.25 7.86
CA ARG A 51 3.77 5.66 9.25
C ARG A 51 5.07 6.42 9.48
N LYS A 52 6.14 6.06 8.76
CA LYS A 52 7.41 6.79 8.82
C LYS A 52 7.32 8.17 8.16
N ALA A 53 6.49 8.30 7.12
CA ALA A 53 6.30 9.54 6.38
C ALA A 53 5.36 10.54 7.07
N LEU A 54 4.46 10.08 7.95
CA LEU A 54 3.50 10.95 8.63
C LEU A 54 4.16 11.84 9.69
N PRO A 55 4.03 13.19 9.58
CA PRO A 55 4.52 14.11 10.59
C PRO A 55 3.55 14.16 11.79
N GLY A 56 3.93 13.53 12.90
CA GLY A 56 3.17 13.60 14.16
C GLY A 56 2.71 12.22 14.62
N GLY A 57 3.47 11.64 15.54
CA GLY A 57 3.24 10.29 16.04
C GLY A 57 2.08 10.20 17.03
N THR A 58 0.82 10.30 16.59
CA THR A 58 -0.36 9.88 17.37
C THR A 58 -1.65 9.76 16.55
N SER A 59 -1.61 9.24 15.32
CA SER A 59 -2.86 8.74 14.72
C SER A 59 -3.14 7.34 15.27
N ASP A 60 -4.39 7.08 15.67
CA ASP A 60 -4.82 5.75 16.08
C ASP A 60 -4.48 4.75 14.96
N ASP A 61 -3.65 3.75 15.26
CA ASP A 61 -3.11 2.80 14.27
C ASP A 61 -4.23 2.07 13.53
N SER A 62 -5.36 1.83 14.21
CA SER A 62 -6.53 1.16 13.65
C SER A 62 -7.30 2.06 12.68
N GLU A 63 -7.53 3.33 13.04
CA GLU A 63 -8.15 4.29 12.12
C GLU A 63 -7.25 4.59 10.92
N LEU A 64 -5.94 4.71 11.14
CA LEU A 64 -4.96 4.95 10.09
C LEU A 64 -4.91 3.77 9.11
N TRP A 65 -4.90 2.54 9.64
CA TRP A 65 -4.97 1.32 8.86
C TRP A 65 -6.27 1.27 8.04
N ALA A 66 -7.43 1.50 8.67
CA ALA A 66 -8.73 1.50 8.00
C ALA A 66 -8.83 2.53 6.86
N ARG A 67 -8.28 3.74 7.06
CA ARG A 67 -8.22 4.75 6.01
C ARG A 67 -7.25 4.37 4.90
N PHE A 68 -6.10 3.78 5.26
CA PHE A 68 -5.08 3.34 4.32
C PHE A 68 -5.62 2.25 3.39
N ILE A 69 -6.15 1.15 3.90
CA ILE A 69 -6.72 0.09 3.06
C ILE A 69 -7.91 0.57 2.25
N LYS A 70 -8.75 1.48 2.77
CA LYS A 70 -9.85 2.06 1.98
C LYS A 70 -9.34 2.78 0.73
N VAL A 71 -8.28 3.57 0.85
CA VAL A 71 -7.68 4.29 -0.30
C VAL A 71 -6.94 3.31 -1.20
N LEU A 72 -6.19 2.38 -0.63
CA LEU A 72 -5.40 1.42 -1.37
C LEU A 72 -6.28 0.49 -2.23
N THR A 73 -7.43 0.03 -1.71
CA THR A 73 -8.32 -0.85 -2.45
C THR A 73 -9.32 -0.13 -3.36
N GLN A 74 -9.38 1.21 -3.33
CA GLN A 74 -10.22 1.97 -4.27
C GLN A 74 -9.82 1.73 -5.72
N GLN A 75 -8.51 1.57 -5.99
CA GLN A 75 -8.00 1.33 -7.34
C GLN A 75 -8.07 -0.15 -7.72
N THR A 76 -7.92 -1.07 -6.76
CA THR A 76 -7.82 -2.50 -7.06
C THR A 76 -9.17 -3.23 -7.03
N GLY A 77 -10.23 -2.58 -6.52
CA GLY A 77 -11.57 -3.17 -6.41
C GLY A 77 -11.68 -4.29 -5.36
N VAL A 78 -10.62 -4.54 -4.59
CA VAL A 78 -10.59 -5.53 -3.53
C VAL A 78 -11.38 -5.03 -2.31
N ASP A 79 -12.07 -5.94 -1.60
CA ASP A 79 -12.76 -5.55 -0.38
C ASP A 79 -11.74 -5.22 0.72
N PRO A 80 -11.70 -3.98 1.25
CA PRO A 80 -10.73 -3.57 2.25
C PRO A 80 -10.83 -4.37 3.56
N LYS A 81 -11.97 -5.02 3.85
CA LYS A 81 -12.14 -5.89 5.03
C LYS A 81 -11.43 -7.24 4.88
N THR A 82 -11.04 -7.59 3.66
CA THR A 82 -10.33 -8.84 3.36
C THR A 82 -8.82 -8.67 3.35
N ILE A 83 -8.34 -7.44 3.51
CA ILE A 83 -6.92 -7.12 3.53
C ILE A 83 -6.40 -7.08 4.97
N GLU A 84 -5.42 -7.92 5.24
CA GLU A 84 -4.69 -7.97 6.50
C GLU A 84 -3.28 -7.39 6.30
N ARG A 85 -2.54 -7.13 7.39
CA ARG A 85 -1.17 -6.62 7.28
C ARG A 85 -0.25 -7.57 6.52
N GLU A 86 -0.50 -8.87 6.64
CA GLU A 86 0.24 -9.94 5.97
C GLU A 86 -0.25 -10.19 4.54
N SER A 87 -1.32 -9.49 4.09
CA SER A 87 -1.80 -9.60 2.72
C SER A 87 -0.70 -9.21 1.76
N PRO A 88 -0.32 -10.11 0.84
CA PRO A 88 0.71 -9.80 -0.14
C PRO A 88 0.24 -8.66 -1.03
N CYS A 89 1.10 -7.67 -1.21
CA CYS A 89 0.85 -6.55 -2.10
C CYS A 89 0.75 -7.07 -3.55
N SER A 90 1.65 -7.98 -3.93
CA SER A 90 1.58 -8.76 -5.17
C SER A 90 2.62 -9.89 -5.21
N ARG A 91 2.47 -10.80 -6.19
CA ARG A 91 3.45 -11.87 -6.48
C ARG A 91 4.58 -11.40 -7.41
N ASN A 92 4.48 -10.20 -8.00
CA ASN A 92 5.39 -9.62 -8.99
C ASN A 92 5.20 -8.08 -9.06
N LEU A 93 5.63 -7.35 -8.02
CA LEU A 93 5.64 -5.89 -8.04
C LEU A 93 6.74 -5.44 -9.03
N ASP A 94 6.42 -4.68 -10.09
CA ASP A 94 7.45 -4.12 -10.98
C ASP A 94 8.11 -2.91 -10.29
N LEU A 95 8.97 -3.22 -9.32
CA LEU A 95 9.67 -2.28 -8.47
C LEU A 95 10.47 -1.24 -9.26
N GLY A 96 10.95 -1.61 -10.45
CA GLY A 96 11.65 -0.71 -11.36
C GLY A 96 10.80 0.45 -11.86
N ARG A 97 9.47 0.31 -11.86
CA ARG A 97 8.53 1.35 -12.31
C ARG A 97 8.18 2.33 -11.21
N ILE A 98 8.08 1.88 -9.95
CA ILE A 98 7.79 2.72 -8.77
C ILE A 98 9.00 3.62 -8.47
N SER A 99 10.23 3.09 -8.50
CA SER A 99 11.45 3.87 -8.26
C SER A 99 11.84 4.83 -9.40
N ARG A 100 11.13 4.81 -10.55
CA ARG A 100 11.37 5.71 -11.70
C ARG A 100 10.30 6.80 -11.86
N MET A 101 9.37 6.92 -10.92
CA MET A 101 8.34 7.95 -11.02
C MET A 101 8.90 9.35 -10.73
N PRO A 102 8.67 10.34 -11.60
CA PRO A 102 9.01 11.71 -11.30
C PRO A 102 8.11 12.25 -10.18
N LEU A 103 8.71 12.97 -9.23
CA LEU A 103 8.01 13.80 -8.26
C LEU A 103 7.25 14.89 -9.05
N LEU A 104 5.92 14.82 -9.08
CA LEU A 104 5.06 15.84 -9.67
C LEU A 104 4.71 16.92 -8.64
#